data_AF-A0A6A7SG94-F1
#
_entry.id   AF-A0A6A7SG94-F1
#
_cell.length_a   1.000
_cell.length_b   1.000
_cell.length_c   1.000
_cell.angle_alpha   90.00
_cell.angle_beta   90.00
_cell.angle_gamma   90.00
#
_symmetry.space_group_name_H-M   'P 1'
#
loop_
_entity.id
_entity.type
_entity.pdbx_description
1 polymer ?
#
loop_
_entity_poly.entity_id
_entity_poly.type
_entity_poly.pdbx_seq_one_letter_code
_entity_poly.pdbx_strand_id
1 'polypeptide(L)' 'MKKSELEDLITTVETLRKQKFQNMDRKFIEEVIRAEEENPEDDGEAFRRIKDALEGCLADKGVE' A
#
# COMPACT_ATOMS: atom_id res chain seq x y z
N MET A 1 4.31 -13.84 -5.25
CA MET A 1 5.51 -12.97 -5.08
C MET A 1 6.61 -13.66 -4.27
N LYS A 2 7.90 -13.40 -4.51
CA LYS A 2 8.97 -13.85 -3.58
C LYS A 2 9.02 -12.93 -2.37
N LYS A 3 9.39 -13.47 -1.20
CA LYS A 3 9.47 -12.73 0.07
C LYS A 3 10.30 -11.44 0.00
N SER A 4 11.38 -11.46 -0.78
CA SER A 4 12.25 -10.29 -1.00
C SER A 4 11.58 -9.17 -1.80
N GLU A 5 10.67 -9.48 -2.72
CA GLU A 5 9.97 -8.46 -3.52
C GLU A 5 8.92 -7.72 -2.68
N LEU A 6 8.30 -8.42 -1.73
CA LEU A 6 7.37 -7.84 -0.76
C LEU A 6 8.10 -6.87 0.20
N GLU A 7 9.28 -7.24 0.68
CA GLU A 7 10.10 -6.37 1.54
C GLU A 7 10.57 -5.10 0.82
N ASP A 8 10.93 -5.20 -0.46
CA ASP A 8 11.27 -4.07 -1.32
C ASP A 8 10.06 -3.14 -1.56
N LEU A 9 8.87 -3.72 -1.77
CA LEU A 9 7.62 -2.97 -1.91
C LEU A 9 7.28 -2.20 -0.62
N ILE A 10 7.33 -2.86 0.54
CA ILE A 10 7.10 -2.22 1.85
C ILE A 10 8.09 -1.07 2.06
N THR A 11 9.37 -1.30 1.75
CA THR A 11 10.42 -0.28 1.92
C THR A 11 10.20 0.91 1.00
N THR A 12 9.79 0.66 -0.24
CA THR A 12 9.46 1.70 -1.23
C THR A 12 8.25 2.52 -0.79
N VAL A 13 7.19 1.86 -0.30
CA VAL A 13 5.98 2.52 0.21
C VAL A 13 6.27 3.32 1.48
N GLU A 14 7.05 2.79 2.43
CA GLU A 14 7.53 3.51 3.63
C GLU A 14 8.36 4.75 3.26
N THR A 15 9.21 4.64 2.24
CA THR A 15 10.06 5.73 1.77
C THR A 15 9.22 6.82 1.12
N LEU A 16 8.30 6.45 0.23
CA LEU A 16 7.36 7.39 -0.39
C LEU A 16 6.45 8.07 0.64
N ARG A 17 5.98 7.33 1.65
CA ARG A 17 5.27 7.91 2.80
C ARG A 17 6.13 8.98 3.47
N LYS A 18 7.35 8.65 3.90
CA LYS A 18 8.21 9.60 4.63
C LYS A 18 8.59 10.83 3.80
N GLN A 19 8.73 10.68 2.47
CA GLN A 19 9.15 11.75 1.59
C GLN A 19 8.01 12.67 1.12
N LYS A 20 6.86 12.10 0.75
CA LYS A 20 5.78 12.86 0.10
C LYS A 20 4.49 12.90 0.90
N PHE A 21 4.24 11.91 1.74
CA PHE A 21 2.99 11.75 2.46
C PHE A 21 3.26 11.51 3.94
N GLN A 22 3.90 12.46 4.62
CA GLN A 22 4.29 12.31 6.03
C GLN A 22 3.08 12.02 6.95
N ASN A 23 1.90 12.44 6.52
CA ASN A 23 0.62 12.19 7.19
C ASN A 23 -0.08 10.89 6.76
N MET A 24 0.45 10.11 5.83
CA MET A 24 -0.15 8.86 5.37
C MET A 24 -0.22 7.88 6.54
N ASP A 25 -1.38 7.28 6.72
CA ASP A 25 -1.63 6.38 7.84
C ASP A 25 -0.85 5.08 7.69
N ARG A 26 -0.29 4.58 8.79
CA ARG A 26 0.42 3.29 8.81
C ARG A 26 -0.49 2.14 8.39
N LYS A 27 -1.81 2.27 8.60
CA LYS A 27 -2.83 1.33 8.12
C LYS A 27 -2.75 1.08 6.62
N PHE A 28 -2.37 2.07 5.82
CA PHE A 28 -2.23 1.89 4.37
C PHE A 28 -1.16 0.85 4.04
N ILE A 29 -0.03 0.85 4.77
CA ILE A 29 1.06 -0.10 4.55
C ILE A 29 0.65 -1.51 4.97
N GLU A 30 -0.11 -1.64 6.07
CA GLU A 30 -0.64 -2.93 6.50
C GLU A 30 -1.63 -3.51 5.47
N GLU A 31 -2.47 -2.67 4.87
CA GLU A 31 -3.39 -3.09 3.79
C GLU A 31 -2.64 -3.49 2.51
N VAL A 32 -1.51 -2.85 2.19
CA VAL A 32 -0.65 -3.27 1.07
C VAL A 32 -0.07 -4.66 1.29
N ILE A 33 0.49 -4.90 2.49
CA ILE A 33 1.05 -6.21 2.86
C ILE A 33 -0.04 -7.27 2.79
N ARG A 34 -1.20 -6.97 3.34
CA ARG A 34 -2.35 -7.88 3.37
C ARG A 34 -2.89 -8.17 1.97
N ALA A 35 -2.97 -7.18 1.09
CA ALA A 35 -3.38 -7.37 -0.30
C ALA A 35 -2.44 -8.34 -1.05
N GLU A 36 -1.14 -8.22 -0.84
CA GLU A 36 -0.13 -9.09 -1.44
C GLU A 36 -0.11 -10.50 -0.81
N GLU A 37 -0.31 -10.61 0.51
CA GLU A 37 -0.41 -11.91 1.20
C GLU A 37 -1.68 -12.68 0.84
N GLU A 38 -2.81 -12.00 0.68
CA GLU A 38 -4.09 -12.62 0.29
C GLU A 38 -4.15 -12.93 -1.21
N ASN A 39 -3.34 -12.27 -2.05
CA ASN A 39 -3.35 -12.44 -3.51
C ASN A 39 -1.94 -12.66 -4.09
N PRO A 40 -1.22 -13.71 -3.64
CA PRO A 40 0.20 -13.89 -3.97
C PRO A 40 0.48 -14.27 -5.44
N GLU A 41 -0.54 -14.69 -6.18
CA GLU A 41 -0.47 -15.11 -7.59
C GLU A 41 -1.30 -14.21 -8.52
N ASP A 42 -1.98 -13.19 -7.98
CA ASP A 42 -2.81 -12.26 -8.73
C ASP A 42 -2.37 -10.81 -8.42
N ASP A 43 -1.30 -10.42 -9.10
CA ASP A 43 -0.73 -9.07 -9.01
C ASP A 43 -1.76 -7.99 -9.39
N GLY A 44 -2.74 -8.32 -10.24
CA GLY A 44 -3.80 -7.40 -10.66
C GLY A 44 -4.78 -7.09 -9.52
N GLU A 45 -5.22 -8.12 -8.81
CA GLU A 45 -6.11 -8.00 -7.66
C GLU A 45 -5.40 -7.35 -6.46
N ALA A 46 -4.12 -7.69 -6.23
CA ALA A 46 -3.30 -7.06 -5.20
C ALA A 46 -3.12 -5.56 -5.47
N PHE A 47 -2.75 -5.18 -6.70
CA PHE A 47 -2.62 -3.78 -7.09
C PHE A 47 -3.94 -3.01 -6.99
N ARG A 48 -5.06 -3.65 -7.34
CA ARG A 48 -6.39 -3.05 -7.22
C ARG A 48 -6.75 -2.79 -5.75
N ARG A 49 -6.50 -3.74 -4.84
CA ARG A 49 -6.72 -3.57 -3.40
C ARG A 49 -5.85 -2.47 -2.80
N ILE A 50 -4.58 -2.42 -3.20
CA ILE A 50 -3.64 -1.36 -2.81
C ILE A 50 -4.16 0.00 -3.27
N LYS A 51 -4.64 0.11 -4.52
CA LYS A 51 -5.23 1.33 -5.07
C LYS A 51 -6.48 1.77 -4.31
N ASP A 52 -7.36 0.82 -3.97
CA ASP A 52 -8.59 1.09 -3.19
C ASP A 52 -8.25 1.61 -1.78
N ALA A 53 -7.28 0.96 -1.11
CA ALA A 53 -6.78 1.39 0.20
C ALA A 53 -6.11 2.78 0.13
N LEU A 54 -5.42 3.09 -0.97
CA LEU A 54 -4.79 4.39 -1.20
C LEU A 54 -5.85 5.47 -1.37
N GLU A 55 -6.84 5.22 -2.22
CA GLU A 55 -7.97 6.14 -2.47
C GLU A 55 -8.78 6.37 -1.19
N GLY A 56 -9.03 5.33 -0.38
CA GLY A 56 -9.68 5.47 0.93
C GLY A 56 -8.87 6.33 1.92
N CYS A 57 -7.55 6.13 1.98
CA CYS A 57 -6.66 6.90 2.85
C CYS A 57 -6.52 8.38 2.40
N LEU A 58 -6.65 8.65 1.10
CA LEU A 58 -6.68 10.00 0.55
C LEU A 58 -8.05 10.67 0.74
N ALA A 59 -9.15 9.93 0.60
CA ALA A 59 -10.51 10.44 0.78
C ALA A 59 -10.81 10.81 2.24
N ASP A 60 -10.32 10.02 3.21
CA ASP A 60 -10.46 10.30 4.65
C ASP A 60 -9.74 11.60 5.06
N LYS A 61 -8.77 12.06 4.26
CA LYS A 61 -8.04 13.31 4.49
C LYS A 61 -8.62 14.54 3.81
N GLY A 62 -9.78 14.45 3.15
CA GLY A 62 -10.49 15.61 2.63
C GLY A 62 -9.64 16.47 1.69
N VAL A 63 -9.51 16.02 0.43
CA VAL A 63 -9.36 16.99 -0.66
C VAL A 63 -10.77 17.32 -1.14
N GLU A 64 -11.41 18.26 -0.44
CA GLU A 64 -12.41 19.16 -1.03
C GLU A 64 -11.69 20.38 -1.63
#